data_AF-A0A962DDR4-F1
#
_entry.id   AF-A0A962DDR4-F1
#
_cell.length_a   1.000
_cell.length_b   1.000
_cell.length_c   1.000
_cell.angle_alpha   90.00
_cell.angle_beta   90.00
_cell.angle_gamma   90.00
#
_symmetry.space_group_name_H-M   'P 1'
#
loop_
_entity.id
_entity.type
_entity.pdbx_description
1 polymer ?
#
loop_
_entity_poly.entity_id
_entity_poly.type
_entity_poly.pdbx_seq_one_letter_code
_entity_poly.pdbx_strand_id
1 'polypeptide(L)'
;MKNLILIGGLLVSTFSFSQINEPFHKEVIKCGKNGCEVVCNEPGQRWATYLESKGDIEVTYFNNGTRQLKADVGNGEYTILDTNPSYQTCRITGVAK
;
A
#
# COMPACT_ATOMS: atom_id res chain seq x y z
N MET A 1 -0.23 42.99 -38.16
CA MET A 1 -1.40 42.76 -37.28
C MET A 1 -1.98 41.41 -37.68
N LYS A 2 -1.40 40.27 -37.25
CA LYS A 2 -1.69 39.50 -36.02
C LYS A 2 -3.20 39.31 -35.77
N ASN A 3 -3.70 38.12 -36.11
CA ASN A 3 -4.66 37.35 -35.29
C ASN A 3 -4.80 35.93 -35.88
N LEU A 4 -4.03 35.00 -35.30
CA LEU A 4 -4.23 33.56 -35.46
C LEU A 4 -4.97 33.08 -34.21
N ILE A 5 -6.18 32.57 -34.44
CA ILE A 5 -7.06 31.98 -33.44
C ILE A 5 -6.44 30.66 -33.01
N LEU A 6 -6.02 30.57 -31.74
CA LEU A 6 -5.57 29.34 -31.11
C LEU A 6 -6.61 28.95 -30.06
N ILE A 7 -7.49 28.03 -30.45
CA ILE A 7 -8.42 27.33 -29.56
C ILE A 7 -7.58 26.28 -28.83
N GLY A 8 -6.99 26.67 -27.70
CA GLY A 8 -6.36 25.75 -26.77
C GLY A 8 -7.44 25.14 -25.88
N GLY A 9 -7.89 23.94 -26.23
CA GLY A 9 -8.72 23.12 -25.35
C GLY A 9 -7.96 22.77 -24.08
N LEU A 10 -8.36 23.37 -22.96
CA LEU A 10 -7.90 22.95 -21.65
C LEU A 10 -8.66 21.68 -21.28
N LEU A 11 -8.01 20.53 -21.43
CA LEU A 11 -8.48 19.27 -20.86
C LEU A 11 -8.43 19.41 -19.33
N VAL A 12 -9.58 19.74 -18.74
CA VAL A 12 -9.79 19.61 -17.30
C VAL A 12 -9.80 18.11 -17.01
N SER A 13 -8.65 17.55 -16.65
CA SER A 13 -8.57 16.21 -16.07
C SER A 13 -9.21 16.27 -14.68
N THR A 14 -10.52 16.14 -14.63
CA THR A 14 -11.24 15.80 -13.40
C THR A 14 -10.71 14.47 -12.91
N PHE A 15 -9.89 14.49 -11.85
CA PHE A 15 -9.60 13.31 -11.06
C PHE A 15 -10.90 12.91 -10.36
N SER A 16 -11.72 12.11 -11.04
CA SER A 16 -12.84 11.44 -10.42
C SER A 16 -12.29 10.41 -9.45
N PHE A 17 -12.11 10.79 -8.18
CA PHE A 17 -12.07 9.83 -7.08
C PHE A 17 -13.47 9.23 -6.99
N SER A 18 -13.70 8.18 -7.75
CA SER A 18 -14.85 7.32 -7.57
C SER A 18 -14.75 6.70 -6.18
N GLN A 19 -15.48 7.25 -5.21
CA GLN A 19 -15.87 6.55 -4.00
C GLN A 19 -16.86 5.44 -4.40
N ILE A 20 -16.32 4.39 -5.02
CA ILE A 20 -16.99 3.09 -5.02
C ILE A 20 -16.97 2.64 -3.57
N ASN A 21 -18.12 2.21 -3.04
CA ASN A 21 -18.19 1.52 -1.76
C ASN A 21 -17.39 0.22 -1.89
N GLU A 22 -16.06 0.30 -1.76
CA GLU A 22 -15.19 -0.86 -1.93
C GLU A 22 -15.40 -1.79 -0.73
N PRO A 23 -15.59 -3.11 -0.94
CA PRO A 23 -15.77 -4.10 0.13
C PRO A 23 -14.48 -4.37 0.93
N PHE A 24 -13.53 -3.44 0.86
CA PHE A 24 -12.24 -3.52 1.51
C PHE A 24 -11.77 -2.09 1.85
N HIS A 25 -11.09 -1.98 2.98
CA HIS A 25 -10.49 -0.73 3.44
C HIS A 25 -9.01 -0.71 3.07
N LYS A 26 -8.51 0.44 2.60
CA LYS A 26 -7.09 0.62 2.25
C LYS A 26 -6.43 1.63 3.18
N GLU A 27 -5.23 1.31 3.62
CA GLU A 27 -4.37 2.15 4.43
C GLU A 27 -2.94 2.16 3.82
N VAL A 28 -2.19 3.22 4.06
CA VAL A 28 -0.78 3.30 3.67
C VAL A 28 0.07 3.47 4.92
N ILE A 29 0.97 2.52 5.15
CA ILE A 29 1.98 2.60 6.20
C ILE A 29 3.19 3.35 5.63
N LYS A 30 3.47 4.51 6.23
CA LYS A 30 4.57 5.36 5.82
C LYS A 30 5.89 4.82 6.36
N CYS A 31 6.81 4.51 5.46
CA CYS A 31 8.11 3.99 5.85
C CYS A 31 9.15 5.07 5.99
N GLY A 32 10.13 4.85 6.87
CA GLY A 32 11.26 5.72 7.04
C GLY A 32 12.16 5.73 5.80
N LYS A 33 13.19 6.57 5.80
CA LYS A 33 14.13 6.73 4.68
C LYS A 33 14.78 5.41 4.21
N ASN A 34 14.94 4.45 5.13
CA ASN A 34 15.56 3.16 4.84
C ASN A 34 14.54 2.04 4.55
N GLY A 35 13.25 2.36 4.50
CA GLY A 35 12.18 1.38 4.35
C GLY A 35 11.59 0.87 5.67
N CYS A 36 10.74 -0.15 5.56
CA CYS A 36 10.14 -0.88 6.68
C CYS A 36 10.41 -2.38 6.58
N GLU A 37 10.32 -3.02 7.73
CA GLU A 37 10.35 -4.47 7.86
C GLU A 37 9.07 -4.95 8.55
N VAL A 38 8.45 -5.99 8.02
CA VAL A 38 7.30 -6.67 8.62
C VAL A 38 7.69 -8.11 8.95
N VAL A 39 7.50 -8.47 10.22
CA VAL A 39 7.67 -9.84 10.70
C VAL A 39 6.35 -10.34 11.24
N CYS A 40 5.82 -11.39 10.64
CA CYS A 40 4.56 -12.03 11.01
C CYS A 40 4.81 -13.40 11.60
N ASN A 41 4.37 -13.62 12.84
CA ASN A 41 4.51 -14.90 13.52
C ASN A 41 3.16 -15.62 13.58
N GLU A 42 3.18 -16.92 13.29
CA GLU A 42 2.04 -17.81 13.53
C GLU A 42 1.86 -18.16 15.01
N PRO A 43 0.68 -18.72 15.38
CA PRO A 43 0.45 -19.22 16.73
C PRO A 43 1.54 -20.19 17.15
N GLY A 44 2.08 -19.99 18.35
CA GLY A 44 3.17 -20.82 18.87
C GLY A 44 4.53 -20.59 18.20
N GLN A 45 4.70 -19.53 17.40
CA GLN A 45 5.97 -19.14 16.77
C GLN A 45 6.61 -20.25 15.93
N ARG A 46 5.80 -21.14 15.35
CA ARG A 46 6.29 -22.32 14.63
C ARG A 46 7.02 -21.94 13.33
N TRP A 47 6.66 -20.82 12.73
CA TRP A 47 7.33 -20.18 11.61
C TRP A 47 7.00 -18.68 11.59
N ALA A 48 7.87 -17.92 10.91
CA ALA A 48 7.73 -16.49 10.71
C ALA A 48 7.79 -16.15 9.23
N THR A 49 6.92 -15.25 8.79
CA THR A 49 7.01 -14.63 7.47
C THR A 49 7.68 -13.27 7.59
N TYR A 50 8.50 -12.96 6.60
CA TYR A 50 9.24 -11.72 6.53
C TYR A 50 8.89 -10.98 5.24
N LEU A 51 8.69 -9.67 5.34
CA LEU A 51 8.50 -8.78 4.20
C LEU A 51 9.32 -7.51 4.45
N GLU A 52 10.16 -7.16 3.48
CA GLU A 52 10.94 -5.92 3.51
C GLU A 52 10.41 -4.99 2.42
N SER A 53 10.30 -3.71 2.75
CA SER A 53 9.91 -2.67 1.80
C SER A 53 10.94 -1.57 1.79
N LYS A 54 11.35 -1.12 0.61
CA LYS A 54 12.17 0.09 0.41
C LYS A 54 11.34 1.37 0.36
N GLY A 55 10.02 1.24 0.18
CA GLY A 55 9.06 2.33 0.11
C GLY A 55 7.93 2.16 1.12
N ASP A 56 6.82 2.84 0.89
CA ASP A 56 5.61 2.69 1.69
C ASP A 56 4.96 1.32 1.47
N ILE A 57 4.21 0.85 2.47
CA ILE A 57 3.44 -0.39 2.38
C ILE A 57 1.97 -0.06 2.22
N GLU A 58 1.35 -0.53 1.14
CA GLU A 58 -0.10 -0.48 0.96
C GLU A 58 -0.74 -1.67 1.71
N VAL A 59 -1.68 -1.37 2.59
CA VAL A 59 -2.42 -2.39 3.35
C VAL A 59 -3.86 -2.41 2.85
N THR A 60 -4.33 -3.58 2.45
CA THR A 60 -5.74 -3.81 2.10
C THR A 60 -6.38 -4.74 3.12
N TYR A 61 -7.45 -4.29 3.76
CA TYR A 61 -8.24 -5.04 4.73
C TYR A 61 -9.48 -5.61 4.04
N PHE A 62 -9.63 -6.93 4.06
CA PHE A 62 -10.77 -7.62 3.47
C PHE A 62 -11.81 -7.98 4.53
N ASN A 63 -13.08 -8.09 4.12
CA ASN A 63 -14.20 -8.43 5.01
C ASN A 63 -14.07 -9.81 5.69
N ASN A 64 -13.22 -10.71 5.19
CA ASN A 64 -12.94 -12.02 5.79
C ASN A 64 -11.91 -11.97 6.93
N GLY A 65 -11.45 -10.78 7.32
CA GLY A 65 -10.44 -10.58 8.37
C GLY A 65 -9.00 -10.78 7.88
N THR A 66 -8.78 -11.13 6.63
CA THR A 66 -7.45 -11.11 6.02
C THR A 66 -7.03 -9.68 5.71
N ARG A 67 -5.75 -9.38 5.88
CA ARG A 67 -5.10 -8.17 5.38
C ARG A 67 -3.99 -8.55 4.42
N GLN A 68 -3.86 -7.79 3.33
CA GLN A 68 -2.79 -7.94 2.37
C GLN A 68 -1.85 -6.75 2.48
N LEU A 69 -0.55 -7.02 2.63
CA LEU A 69 0.50 -6.04 2.64
C LEU A 69 1.22 -6.09 1.30
N LYS A 70 1.19 -4.99 0.55
CA LYS A 70 1.95 -4.82 -0.68
C LYS A 70 3.12 -3.89 -0.40
N ALA A 71 4.31 -4.47 -0.39
CA ALA A 71 5.57 -3.76 -0.15
C ALA A 71 6.27 -3.43 -1.46
N ASP A 72 6.68 -2.18 -1.62
CA ASP A 72 7.61 -1.77 -2.68
C ASP A 72 9.01 -2.32 -2.37
N VAL A 73 9.59 -3.11 -3.29
CA VAL A 73 10.95 -3.66 -3.17
C VAL A 73 11.98 -2.90 -4.02
N GLY A 74 11.55 -1.80 -4.63
CA GLY A 74 12.31 -0.93 -5.52
C GLY A 74 12.07 -1.23 -7.00
N ASN A 75 12.50 -0.32 -7.87
CA ASN A 75 12.45 -0.47 -9.33
C ASN A 75 11.04 -0.70 -9.91
N GLY A 76 9.98 -0.30 -9.19
CA GLY A 76 8.60 -0.53 -9.60
C GLY A 76 8.08 -1.94 -9.33
N GLU A 77 8.87 -2.79 -8.68
CA GLU A 77 8.48 -4.12 -8.26
C GLU A 77 7.85 -4.11 -6.86
N TYR A 78 6.97 -5.08 -6.60
CA TYR A 78 6.34 -5.24 -5.31
C TYR A 78 6.26 -6.70 -4.89
N THR A 79 6.27 -6.93 -3.58
CA THR A 79 5.97 -8.23 -2.97
C THR A 79 4.67 -8.13 -2.19
N ILE A 80 3.90 -9.20 -2.20
CA ILE A 80 2.63 -9.32 -1.50
C ILE A 80 2.77 -10.31 -0.35
N LEU A 81 2.26 -9.92 0.82
CA LEU A 81 2.13 -10.77 1.98
C LEU A 81 0.69 -10.74 2.49
N ASP A 82 -0.02 -11.85 2.35
CA ASP A 82 -1.33 -12.04 2.96
C ASP A 82 -1.18 -12.49 4.42
N THR A 83 -1.90 -11.85 5.33
CA THR A 83 -1.88 -12.17 6.76
C THR A 83 -3.27 -12.09 7.34
N ASN A 84 -3.48 -12.68 8.51
CA ASN A 84 -4.75 -12.53 9.22
C ASN A 84 -4.49 -12.25 10.70
N PRO A 85 -4.89 -11.08 11.20
CA PRO A 85 -4.67 -10.69 12.59
C PRO A 85 -5.27 -11.64 13.63
N SER A 86 -6.23 -12.49 13.25
CA SER A 86 -6.89 -13.44 14.16
C SER A 86 -5.99 -14.61 14.55
N TYR A 87 -4.99 -14.95 13.73
CA TYR A 87 -4.06 -16.04 13.99
C TYR A 87 -2.59 -15.63 13.88
N GLN A 88 -2.25 -14.57 13.15
CA GLN A 88 -0.88 -14.07 13.04
C GLN A 88 -0.69 -12.75 13.77
N THR A 89 0.39 -12.66 14.53
CA THR A 89 0.85 -11.39 15.09
C THR A 89 1.96 -10.83 14.21
N CYS A 90 1.72 -9.67 13.61
CA CYS A 90 2.76 -8.98 12.83
C CYS A 90 3.26 -7.74 13.54
N ARG A 91 4.57 -7.56 13.53
CA ARG A 91 5.25 -6.34 13.98
C ARG A 91 5.86 -5.66 12.77
N ILE A 92 5.66 -4.35 12.67
CA ILE A 92 6.24 -3.52 11.64
C ILE A 92 7.27 -2.61 12.31
N THR A 93 8.48 -2.56 11.74
CA THR A 93 9.57 -1.69 12.21
C THR A 93 10.03 -0.79 11.06
N GLY A 94 10.69 0.33 11.39
CA GLY A 94 11.11 1.32 10.38
C GLY A 94 10.01 2.28 9.91
N VAL A 95 8.82 2.26 10.54
CA VAL A 95 7.72 3.18 10.24
C VAL A 95 8.14 4.63 10.54
N ALA A 96 7.80 5.56 9.63
CA ALA A 96 8.00 6.99 9.82
C ALA A 96 7.10 7.50 10.97
N LYS A 97 7.65 8.38 11.82
CA LYS A 97 6.92 9.02 12.92
C LYS A 97 6.27 10.33 12.48
#